data_AF-A0A845K379-F1
#
_entry.id   AF-A0A845K379-F1
#
_cell.length_a   1.000
_cell.length_b   1.000
_cell.length_c   1.000
_cell.angle_alpha   90.00
_cell.angle_beta   90.00
_cell.angle_gamma   90.00
#
_symmetry.space_group_name_H-M   'P 1'
#
loop_
_entity.id
_entity.type
_entity.pdbx_description
1 polymer ?
#
loop_
_entity_poly.entity_id
_entity_poly.type
_entity_poly.pdbx_seq_one_letter_code
_entity_poly.pdbx_strand_id
1 'polypeptide(L)'
;IAKTEADKEAKLKQAFTESSPYNVLFADANDDFKMTYANKSSIDALKSLEQYLPMPVNKMIGQSIDVFHKNPAFQRKLVGDPRNMPHSAKIQIGPEILQLSMLAIVDSEGTYRGPMVNWQIITESEKNAALAKELEEKDKKQQAELQEKVDSLLDVVSAAATGDLTKEVTVNGQDPVGQMGAGLSQFFNGLRNDLGHIGKNAESVSVAAEELTATSTTMSANAEETSAQAGVVAAASEEVGTNVQTVATGSEEMSASISEISNSATQAATISNEAVEVAHRTNETISALGESSKEIGEVVKVITSIAEQTNLLALNATIEAARAGEAGKGFAVVANEVKELANQTATATEEISGKVQTIQLDTDNAVRAIEEISNVINKINDISSTIASAVEEQSATTNEMSRNVSEAAKGVGEIAENISGVSTAAIETTQGSSQTSEAANELAKLATDLQGLVGKFKI
;
A
#
# COMPACT_ATOMS: atom_id res chain seq x y z
N ILE A 1 77.85 -14.89 114.30
CA ILE A 1 76.91 -15.51 113.34
C ILE A 1 75.80 -14.53 112.92
N ALA A 2 75.26 -13.68 113.80
CA ALA A 2 74.23 -12.69 113.44
C ALA A 2 74.67 -11.53 112.49
N LYS A 3 75.96 -11.26 112.29
CA LYS A 3 76.45 -10.19 111.39
C LYS A 3 76.59 -10.63 109.93
N THR A 4 76.47 -11.93 109.63
CA THR A 4 76.73 -12.52 108.30
C THR A 4 75.47 -12.80 107.48
N GLU A 5 74.29 -12.75 108.10
CA GLU A 5 72.99 -13.08 107.50
C GLU A 5 72.30 -11.83 106.91
N ALA A 6 72.37 -10.69 107.61
CA ALA A 6 71.89 -9.40 107.12
C ALA A 6 72.58 -8.94 105.81
N ASP A 7 73.87 -9.22 105.64
CA ASP A 7 74.65 -8.89 104.43
C ASP A 7 74.26 -9.74 103.21
N LYS A 8 73.79 -10.98 103.41
CA LYS A 8 73.30 -11.85 102.32
C LYS A 8 71.94 -11.39 101.81
N GLU A 9 71.03 -11.01 102.72
CA GLU A 9 69.68 -10.56 102.36
C GLU A 9 69.72 -9.21 101.62
N ALA A 10 70.60 -8.29 102.03
CA ALA A 10 70.81 -7.02 101.34
C ALA A 10 71.32 -7.20 99.89
N LYS A 11 72.30 -8.09 99.68
CA LYS A 11 72.84 -8.39 98.34
C LYS A 11 71.81 -9.04 97.42
N LEU A 12 70.91 -9.87 97.95
CA LEU A 12 69.86 -10.52 97.16
C LEU A 12 68.78 -9.52 96.73
N LYS A 13 68.33 -8.63 97.62
CA LYS A 13 67.38 -7.55 97.29
C LYS A 13 67.95 -6.61 96.23
N GLN A 14 69.23 -6.26 96.36
CA GLN A 14 69.93 -5.46 95.34
C GLN A 14 69.99 -6.19 93.98
N ALA A 15 70.32 -7.48 93.94
CA ALA A 15 70.37 -8.26 92.70
C ALA A 15 69.02 -8.34 91.97
N PHE A 16 67.91 -8.40 92.72
CA PHE A 16 66.55 -8.40 92.14
C PHE A 16 66.25 -7.08 91.42
N THR A 17 66.56 -5.95 92.05
CA THR A 17 66.32 -4.63 91.45
C THR A 17 67.28 -4.34 90.28
N GLU A 18 68.54 -4.81 90.37
CA GLU A 18 69.52 -4.71 89.28
C GLU A 18 69.16 -5.56 88.05
N SER A 19 68.46 -6.68 88.25
CA SER A 19 68.05 -7.58 87.14
C SER A 19 66.70 -7.19 86.52
N SER A 20 66.05 -6.14 87.01
CA SER A 20 64.76 -5.67 86.47
C SER A 20 64.94 -5.06 85.08
N PRO A 21 64.15 -5.48 84.07
CA PRO A 21 64.17 -4.86 82.75
C PRO A 21 63.55 -3.46 82.74
N TYR A 22 62.87 -3.07 83.82
CA TYR A 22 62.32 -1.73 83.98
C TYR A 22 63.34 -0.80 84.59
N ASN A 23 63.39 0.44 84.10
CA ASN A 23 64.22 1.48 84.67
C ASN A 23 63.62 1.88 86.02
N VAL A 24 64.36 1.66 87.11
CA VAL A 24 63.98 2.00 88.48
C VAL A 24 64.91 3.06 89.06
N LEU A 25 64.35 4.08 89.71
CA LEU A 25 65.08 5.11 90.45
C LEU A 25 64.38 5.37 91.77
N PHE A 26 65.13 5.48 92.87
CA PHE A 26 64.60 5.75 94.21
C PHE A 26 65.32 6.93 94.85
N ALA A 27 64.54 7.76 95.53
CA ALA A 27 65.03 8.92 96.27
C ALA A 27 64.62 8.84 97.74
N ASP A 28 65.55 9.15 98.65
CA ASP A 28 65.29 9.05 100.10
C ASP A 28 64.68 10.36 100.65
N ALA A 29 63.44 10.28 101.14
CA ALA A 29 62.72 11.41 101.72
C ALA A 29 63.40 12.00 102.97
N ASN A 30 64.17 11.20 103.71
CA ASN A 30 64.89 11.64 104.92
C ASN A 30 66.23 12.32 104.60
N ASP A 31 66.72 12.21 103.36
CA ASP A 31 67.94 12.88 102.89
C ASP A 31 67.60 13.81 101.71
N ASP A 32 66.69 14.76 101.96
CA ASP A 32 66.30 15.82 101.02
C ASP A 32 65.88 15.30 99.62
N PHE A 33 65.26 14.11 99.57
CA PHE A 33 64.87 13.43 98.33
C PHE A 33 66.05 13.28 97.36
N LYS A 34 67.25 13.05 97.91
CA LYS A 34 68.40 12.65 97.11
C LYS A 34 68.17 11.28 96.53
N MET A 35 68.54 11.13 95.26
CA MET A 35 68.55 9.87 94.56
C MET A 35 69.60 8.97 95.20
N THR A 36 69.16 8.00 95.99
CA THR A 36 70.06 7.07 96.67
C THR A 36 70.25 5.78 95.87
N TYR A 37 69.36 5.51 94.91
CA TYR A 37 69.43 4.29 94.10
C TYR A 37 68.89 4.50 92.69
N ALA A 38 69.56 3.92 91.70
CA ALA A 38 69.03 3.66 90.38
C ALA A 38 69.61 2.34 89.89
N ASN A 39 68.78 1.48 89.30
CA ASN A 39 69.28 0.21 88.78
C ASN A 39 70.08 0.41 87.49
N LYS A 40 70.84 -0.61 87.10
CA LYS A 40 71.62 -0.59 85.85
C LYS A 40 70.79 -0.20 84.63
N SER A 41 69.57 -0.72 84.48
CA SER A 41 68.66 -0.37 83.37
C SER A 41 68.36 1.13 83.33
N SER A 42 68.03 1.75 84.47
CA SER A 42 67.89 3.21 84.59
C SER A 42 69.15 3.96 84.20
N ILE A 43 70.32 3.53 84.69
CA ILE A 43 71.57 4.23 84.41
C ILE A 43 71.91 4.14 82.91
N ASP A 44 71.76 2.97 82.30
CA ASP A 44 72.05 2.78 80.87
C ASP A 44 71.03 3.53 79.98
N ALA A 45 69.75 3.56 80.37
CA ALA A 45 68.72 4.34 79.68
C ALA A 45 68.85 5.86 79.90
N LEU A 46 69.28 6.32 81.08
CA LEU A 46 69.58 7.75 81.30
C LEU A 46 70.84 8.16 80.54
N LYS A 47 71.82 7.26 80.37
CA LYS A 47 73.02 7.55 79.57
C LYS A 47 72.70 7.82 78.11
N SER A 48 71.77 7.08 77.51
CA SER A 48 71.33 7.38 76.13
C SER A 48 70.62 8.74 76.01
N LEU A 49 70.09 9.26 77.13
CA LEU A 49 69.46 10.56 77.24
C LEU A 49 70.37 11.64 77.83
N GLU A 50 71.65 11.34 78.14
CA GLU A 50 72.52 12.17 79.00
C GLU A 50 72.66 13.62 78.53
N GLN A 51 72.67 13.84 77.21
CA GLN A 51 72.74 15.17 76.60
C GLN A 51 71.51 16.06 76.89
N TYR A 52 70.38 15.47 77.27
CA TYR A 52 69.12 16.16 77.58
C TYR A 52 68.85 16.23 79.09
N LEU A 53 69.71 15.64 79.92
CA LEU A 53 69.56 15.63 81.36
C LEU A 53 70.30 16.83 81.97
N PRO A 54 69.81 17.36 83.11
CA PRO A 54 70.39 18.55 83.75
C PRO A 54 71.82 18.35 84.26
N MET A 55 72.31 17.11 84.28
CA MET A 55 73.65 16.74 84.72
C MET A 55 74.08 15.38 84.15
N PRO A 56 75.40 15.09 84.12
CA PRO A 56 75.91 13.76 83.76
C PRO A 56 75.34 12.66 84.66
N VAL A 57 75.07 11.48 84.09
CA VAL A 57 74.41 10.36 84.79
C VAL A 57 75.25 9.87 85.96
N ASN A 58 76.57 9.86 85.80
CA ASN A 58 77.50 9.46 86.85
C ASN A 58 77.52 10.40 88.08
N LYS A 59 76.87 11.57 88.00
CA LYS A 59 76.72 12.53 89.10
C LYS A 59 75.30 12.61 89.66
N MET A 60 74.35 11.83 89.13
CA MET A 60 72.94 11.88 89.57
C MET A 60 72.73 11.27 90.94
N ILE A 61 73.34 10.12 91.23
CA ILE A 61 73.21 9.49 92.54
C ILE A 61 73.83 10.42 93.60
N GLY A 62 73.04 10.75 94.62
CA GLY A 62 73.38 11.72 95.67
C GLY A 62 72.89 13.15 95.40
N GLN A 63 72.27 13.44 94.26
CA GLN A 63 71.63 14.72 93.98
C GLN A 63 70.12 14.64 94.26
N SER A 64 69.50 15.76 94.63
CA SER A 64 68.04 15.81 94.82
C SER A 64 67.30 15.58 93.50
N ILE A 65 66.19 14.84 93.52
CA ILE A 65 65.33 14.65 92.33
C ILE A 65 64.78 15.97 91.76
N ASP A 66 64.80 17.05 92.54
CA ASP A 66 64.40 18.39 92.14
C ASP A 66 65.15 18.90 90.91
N VAL A 67 66.37 18.41 90.67
CA VAL A 67 67.18 18.80 89.51
C VAL A 67 66.47 18.51 88.19
N PHE A 68 65.53 17.57 88.16
CA PHE A 68 64.77 17.21 86.95
C PHE A 68 63.50 18.04 86.73
N HIS A 69 63.15 18.97 87.63
CA HIS A 69 61.91 19.75 87.52
C HIS A 69 62.17 21.25 87.50
N LYS A 70 61.53 21.94 86.54
CA LYS A 70 61.52 23.41 86.49
C LYS A 70 60.79 24.06 87.67
N ASN A 71 59.96 23.29 88.38
CA ASN A 71 59.24 23.71 89.58
C ASN A 71 59.43 22.67 90.70
N PRO A 72 60.54 22.75 91.44
CA PRO A 72 60.83 21.84 92.56
C PRO A 72 59.73 21.81 93.62
N ALA A 73 59.11 22.95 93.93
CA ALA A 73 58.05 23.02 94.94
C ALA A 73 56.83 22.15 94.59
N PHE A 74 56.48 22.07 93.29
CA PHE A 74 55.42 21.16 92.82
C PHE A 74 55.82 19.69 92.99
N GLN A 75 57.04 19.32 92.58
CA GLN A 75 57.54 17.97 92.72
C GLN A 75 57.58 17.55 94.19
N ARG A 76 58.07 18.42 95.08
CA ARG A 76 58.10 18.18 96.53
C ARG A 76 56.72 18.00 97.15
N LYS A 77 55.72 18.77 96.72
CA LYS A 77 54.33 18.56 97.16
C LYS A 77 53.77 17.21 96.70
N LEU A 78 54.13 16.80 95.48
CA LEU A 78 53.70 15.52 94.92
C LEU A 78 54.38 14.33 95.61
N VAL A 79 55.72 14.34 95.72
CA VAL A 79 56.48 13.23 96.30
C VAL A 79 56.53 13.24 97.84
N GLY A 80 56.21 14.37 98.47
CA GLY A 80 56.28 14.53 99.92
C GLY A 80 55.12 13.86 100.68
N ASP A 81 54.00 13.60 100.02
CA ASP A 81 52.84 12.91 100.61
C ASP A 81 52.64 11.55 99.92
N PRO A 82 52.80 10.42 100.62
CA PRO A 82 52.64 9.09 100.03
C PRO A 82 51.25 8.83 99.45
N ARG A 83 50.20 9.57 99.86
CA ARG A 83 48.84 9.45 99.28
C ARG A 83 48.74 9.92 97.84
N ASN A 84 49.72 10.69 97.37
CA ASN A 84 49.80 11.08 95.96
C ASN A 84 50.40 9.97 95.09
N MET A 85 50.77 8.82 95.67
CA MET A 85 51.29 7.64 94.97
C MET A 85 50.31 6.47 95.13
N PRO A 86 50.07 5.67 94.07
CA PRO A 86 50.76 5.69 92.78
C PRO A 86 50.40 6.88 91.86
N HIS A 87 51.37 7.38 91.09
CA HIS A 87 51.18 8.45 90.10
C HIS A 87 51.84 8.08 88.78
N SER A 88 51.18 8.30 87.65
CA SER A 88 51.78 8.11 86.32
C SER A 88 51.76 9.41 85.53
N ALA A 89 52.86 9.68 84.83
CA ALA A 89 53.01 10.84 83.98
C ALA A 89 53.77 10.46 82.71
N LYS A 90 53.42 11.08 81.59
CA LYS A 90 54.27 11.08 80.40
C LYS A 90 55.03 12.39 80.37
N ILE A 91 56.34 12.33 80.20
CA ILE A 91 57.20 13.50 80.07
C ILE A 91 58.01 13.41 78.79
N GLN A 92 58.42 14.55 78.28
CA GLN A 92 59.29 14.62 77.12
C GLN A 92 60.70 15.02 77.54
N ILE A 93 61.68 14.21 77.17
CA ILE A 93 63.11 14.48 77.39
C ILE A 93 63.80 14.40 76.03
N GLY A 94 64.23 15.56 75.52
CA GLY A 94 64.76 15.65 74.16
C GLY A 94 63.75 15.15 73.12
N PRO A 95 64.14 14.26 72.18
CA PRO A 95 63.23 13.69 71.20
C PRO A 95 62.36 12.55 71.77
N GLU A 96 62.65 12.08 72.99
CA GLU A 96 62.00 10.90 73.56
C GLU A 96 60.84 11.26 74.49
N ILE A 97 59.77 10.47 74.41
CA ILE A 97 58.64 10.48 75.34
C ILE A 97 58.86 9.36 76.35
N LEU A 98 58.95 9.70 77.63
CA LEU A 98 59.09 8.76 78.72
C LEU A 98 57.76 8.62 79.45
N GLN A 99 57.39 7.40 79.78
CA GLN A 99 56.29 7.11 80.70
C GLN A 99 56.88 6.78 82.06
N LEU A 100 56.56 7.62 83.04
CA LEU A 100 56.94 7.47 84.43
C LEU A 100 55.76 6.88 85.20
N SER A 101 56.07 6.03 86.17
CA SER A 101 55.15 5.54 87.20
C SER A 101 55.87 5.64 88.53
N MET A 102 55.25 6.28 89.52
CA MET A 102 55.84 6.56 90.82
C MET A 102 55.06 5.82 91.91
N LEU A 103 55.79 5.24 92.86
CA LEU A 103 55.29 4.41 93.96
C LEU A 103 55.95 4.85 95.27
N ALA A 104 55.23 4.77 96.39
CA ALA A 104 55.77 5.09 97.70
C ALA A 104 56.49 3.87 98.30
N ILE A 105 57.75 4.04 98.74
CA ILE A 105 58.48 3.03 99.51
C ILE A 105 58.35 3.33 101.00
N VAL A 106 57.96 2.32 101.77
CA VAL A 106 57.87 2.35 103.24
C VAL A 106 58.83 1.33 103.84
N ASP A 107 59.38 1.60 105.02
CA ASP A 107 60.23 0.65 105.74
C ASP A 107 59.43 -0.38 106.54
N SER A 108 60.13 -1.29 107.22
CA SER A 108 59.54 -2.37 108.03
C SER A 108 58.75 -1.89 109.26
N GLU A 109 58.89 -0.62 109.65
CA GLU A 109 58.12 0.01 110.74
C GLU A 109 56.93 0.84 110.21
N GLY A 110 56.72 0.86 108.88
CA GLY A 110 55.64 1.58 108.22
C GLY A 110 55.93 3.06 107.96
N THR A 111 57.18 3.50 108.15
CA THR A 111 57.58 4.88 107.92
C THR A 111 57.90 5.10 106.43
N TYR A 112 57.42 6.21 105.87
CA TYR A 112 57.69 6.57 104.48
C TYR A 112 59.18 6.88 104.26
N ARG A 113 59.79 6.21 103.29
CA ARG A 113 61.21 6.34 102.95
C ARG A 113 61.46 7.17 101.69
N GLY A 114 60.47 7.34 100.81
CA GLY A 114 60.61 8.14 99.61
C GLY A 114 60.01 7.49 98.35
N PRO A 115 60.01 8.20 97.21
CA PRO A 115 59.41 7.72 95.97
C PRO A 115 60.36 6.78 95.21
N MET A 116 59.81 5.68 94.70
CA MET A 116 60.41 4.84 93.66
C MET A 116 59.70 5.11 92.34
N VAL A 117 60.46 5.42 91.30
CA VAL A 117 59.95 5.67 89.95
C VAL A 117 60.37 4.53 89.03
N ASN A 118 59.40 3.85 88.43
CA ASN A 118 59.61 2.96 87.30
C ASN A 118 59.27 3.67 85.98
N TRP A 119 60.10 3.53 84.95
CA TRP A 119 59.91 4.27 83.69
C TRP A 119 60.41 3.57 82.43
N GLN A 120 59.93 4.04 81.27
CA GLN A 120 60.26 3.50 79.94
C GLN A 120 60.12 4.58 78.85
N ILE A 121 60.82 4.42 77.73
CA ILE A 121 60.72 5.28 76.53
C ILE A 121 59.64 4.71 75.60
N ILE A 122 58.71 5.54 75.09
CA ILE A 122 57.52 5.12 74.30
C ILE A 122 57.35 5.85 72.96
N THR A 123 58.34 6.60 72.49
CA THR A 123 58.24 7.53 71.34
C THR A 123 57.83 6.88 70.02
N GLU A 124 58.44 5.75 69.67
CA GLU A 124 58.14 5.03 68.42
C GLU A 124 56.73 4.45 68.41
N SER A 125 56.28 3.96 69.58
CA SER A 125 54.91 3.46 69.79
C SER A 125 53.86 4.55 69.53
N GLU A 126 54.09 5.78 70.01
CA GLU A 126 53.18 6.92 69.80
C GLU A 126 53.13 7.39 68.33
N LYS A 127 54.27 7.40 67.63
CA LYS A 127 54.31 7.76 66.19
C LYS A 127 53.55 6.75 65.33
N ASN A 128 53.75 5.46 65.58
CA ASN A 128 53.06 4.40 64.85
C ASN A 128 51.54 4.44 65.11
N ALA A 129 51.13 4.73 66.33
CA ALA A 129 49.71 4.91 66.67
C ALA A 129 49.07 6.10 65.95
N ALA A 130 49.79 7.22 65.79
CA ALA A 130 49.30 8.40 65.06
C ALA A 130 49.14 8.13 63.56
N LEU A 131 50.13 7.50 62.91
CA LEU A 131 50.07 7.14 61.49
C LEU A 131 48.97 6.12 61.21
N ALA A 132 48.80 5.11 62.08
CA ALA A 132 47.73 4.14 61.96
C ALA A 132 46.33 4.80 62.01
N LYS A 133 46.16 5.81 62.89
CA LYS A 133 44.90 6.55 63.00
C LYS A 133 44.62 7.40 61.75
N GLU A 134 45.63 8.03 61.17
CA GLU A 134 45.49 8.82 59.93
C GLU A 134 45.12 7.95 58.72
N LEU A 135 45.74 6.78 58.58
CA LEU A 135 45.40 5.80 57.54
C LEU A 135 43.97 5.27 57.74
N GLU A 136 43.56 4.96 58.97
CA GLU A 136 42.20 4.49 59.26
C GLU A 136 41.14 5.56 58.95
N GLU A 137 41.40 6.84 59.24
CA GLU A 137 40.50 7.94 58.90
C GLU A 137 40.40 8.15 57.39
N LYS A 138 41.52 8.01 56.66
CA LYS A 138 41.55 8.09 55.19
C LYS A 138 40.81 6.93 54.54
N ASP A 139 41.02 5.71 55.02
CA ASP A 139 40.33 4.51 54.54
C ASP A 139 38.83 4.60 54.81
N LYS A 140 38.41 5.06 55.99
CA LYS A 140 36.98 5.32 56.30
C LYS A 140 36.36 6.34 55.36
N LYS A 141 37.09 7.43 55.05
CA LYS A 141 36.60 8.46 54.12
C LYS A 141 36.46 7.92 52.69
N GLN A 142 37.44 7.16 52.21
CA GLN A 142 37.37 6.51 50.90
C GLN A 142 36.26 5.46 50.83
N GLN A 143 36.08 4.68 51.90
CA GLN A 143 35.00 3.70 51.99
C GLN A 143 33.62 4.36 52.01
N ALA A 144 33.46 5.48 52.72
CA ALA A 144 32.21 6.25 52.73
C ALA A 144 31.90 6.85 51.35
N GLU A 145 32.90 7.45 50.68
CA GLU A 145 32.74 8.00 49.32
C GLU A 145 32.43 6.89 48.30
N LEU A 146 33.09 5.73 48.42
CA LEU A 146 32.80 4.56 47.59
C LEU A 146 31.37 4.05 47.83
N GLN A 147 30.95 3.95 49.09
CA GLN A 147 29.61 3.52 49.47
C GLN A 147 28.55 4.46 48.88
N GLU A 148 28.73 5.77 48.99
CA GLU A 148 27.80 6.76 48.43
C GLU A 148 27.71 6.66 46.90
N LYS A 149 28.84 6.52 46.21
CA LYS A 149 28.87 6.30 44.75
C LYS A 149 28.16 5.00 44.37
N VAL A 150 28.40 3.91 45.09
CA VAL A 150 27.76 2.61 44.84
C VAL A 150 26.26 2.69 45.10
N ASP A 151 25.82 3.30 46.20
CA ASP A 151 24.40 3.45 46.54
C ASP A 151 23.67 4.30 45.51
N SER A 152 24.30 5.37 45.01
CA SER A 152 23.74 6.19 43.93
C SER A 152 23.58 5.39 42.63
N LEU A 153 24.59 4.58 42.24
CA LEU A 153 24.46 3.71 41.07
C LEU A 153 23.40 2.63 41.27
N LEU A 154 23.31 2.03 42.45
CA LEU A 154 22.30 1.02 42.78
C LEU A 154 20.89 1.59 42.73
N ASP A 155 20.67 2.84 43.15
CA ASP A 155 19.36 3.50 43.06
C ASP A 155 18.91 3.67 41.60
N VAL A 156 19.81 4.11 40.71
CA VAL A 156 19.51 4.24 39.28
C VAL A 156 19.26 2.87 38.64
N VAL A 157 20.11 1.88 38.92
CA VAL A 157 19.96 0.52 38.38
C VAL A 157 18.67 -0.14 38.90
N SER A 158 18.30 0.07 40.17
CA SER A 158 17.06 -0.45 40.74
C SER A 158 15.83 0.19 40.12
N ALA A 159 15.86 1.51 39.88
CA ALA A 159 14.81 2.21 39.15
C ALA A 159 14.67 1.65 37.72
N ALA A 160 15.78 1.54 37.00
CA ALA A 160 15.81 0.99 35.65
C ALA A 160 15.30 -0.46 35.58
N ALA A 161 15.63 -1.29 36.58
CA ALA A 161 15.14 -2.67 36.68
C ALA A 161 13.61 -2.77 36.83
N THR A 162 12.98 -1.71 37.36
CA THR A 162 11.52 -1.59 37.43
C THR A 162 10.90 -0.86 36.23
N GLY A 163 11.70 -0.50 35.22
CA GLY A 163 11.27 0.20 34.01
C GLY A 163 11.36 1.72 34.11
N ASP A 164 11.76 2.30 35.24
CA ASP A 164 11.98 3.74 35.35
C ASP A 164 13.38 4.11 34.86
N LEU A 165 13.45 4.49 33.58
CA LEU A 165 14.68 4.96 32.98
C LEU A 165 14.89 6.45 33.24
N THR A 166 13.97 7.22 33.84
CA THR A 166 14.12 8.68 33.93
C THR A 166 15.23 9.16 34.88
N LYS A 167 15.72 8.29 35.78
CA LYS A 167 16.78 8.65 36.73
C LYS A 167 18.13 8.85 36.02
N GLU A 168 18.81 9.94 36.36
CA GLU A 168 20.14 10.25 35.83
C GLU A 168 21.26 9.68 36.69
N VAL A 169 22.31 9.18 36.04
CA VAL A 169 23.54 8.76 36.72
C VAL A 169 24.38 10.00 36.99
N THR A 170 24.51 10.37 38.27
CA THR A 170 25.28 11.55 38.72
C THR A 170 26.71 11.21 39.19
N VAL A 171 27.05 9.92 39.23
CA VAL A 171 28.35 9.43 39.70
C VAL A 171 29.42 9.68 38.65
N ASN A 172 30.40 10.50 39.01
CA ASN A 172 31.50 10.92 38.15
C ASN A 172 32.85 10.64 38.84
N GLY A 173 33.88 10.33 38.06
CA GLY A 173 35.22 10.06 38.57
C GLY A 173 36.11 9.37 37.55
N GLN A 174 37.43 9.41 37.78
CA GLN A 174 38.41 8.64 37.00
C GLN A 174 38.66 7.24 37.59
N ASP A 175 38.14 6.98 38.78
CA ASP A 175 38.16 5.66 39.42
C ASP A 175 37.24 4.67 38.68
N PRO A 176 37.38 3.35 38.91
CA PRO A 176 36.57 2.35 38.25
C PRO A 176 35.05 2.56 38.42
N VAL A 177 34.62 3.13 39.55
CA VAL A 177 33.20 3.40 39.83
C VAL A 177 32.68 4.59 39.04
N GLY A 178 33.46 5.66 38.90
CA GLY A 178 33.14 6.79 38.02
C GLY A 178 33.09 6.40 36.55
N GLN A 179 34.00 5.52 36.09
CA GLN A 179 33.95 4.96 34.73
C GLN A 179 32.70 4.09 34.52
N MET A 180 32.30 3.31 35.53
CA MET A 180 31.04 2.55 35.51
C MET A 180 29.83 3.48 35.44
N GLY A 181 29.83 4.58 36.19
CA GLY A 181 28.78 5.60 36.14
C GLY A 181 28.64 6.24 34.76
N ALA A 182 29.76 6.63 34.13
CA ALA A 182 29.76 7.17 32.78
C ALA A 182 29.22 6.16 31.74
N GLY A 183 29.64 4.90 31.82
CA GLY A 183 29.14 3.82 30.96
C GLY A 183 27.64 3.56 31.13
N LEU A 184 27.15 3.52 32.37
CA LEU A 184 25.72 3.38 32.68
C LEU A 184 24.91 4.58 32.17
N SER A 185 25.42 5.80 32.33
CA SER A 185 24.78 7.01 31.81
C SER A 185 24.60 6.95 30.29
N GLN A 186 25.66 6.58 29.56
CA GLN A 186 25.61 6.43 28.11
C GLN A 186 24.64 5.32 27.69
N PHE A 187 24.67 4.18 28.38
CA PHE A 187 23.77 3.05 28.13
C PHE A 187 22.29 3.44 28.30
N PHE A 188 21.92 4.05 29.43
CA PHE A 188 20.54 4.45 29.69
C PHE A 188 20.06 5.56 28.75
N ASN A 189 20.92 6.53 28.40
CA ASN A 189 20.59 7.54 27.39
C ASN A 189 20.32 6.92 26.01
N GLY A 190 21.16 5.99 25.56
CA GLY A 190 20.93 5.25 24.33
C GLY A 190 19.61 4.48 24.36
N LEU A 191 19.37 3.76 25.45
CA LEU A 191 18.15 2.98 25.63
C LEU A 191 16.87 3.83 25.63
N ARG A 192 16.86 4.99 26.31
CA ARG A 192 15.72 5.93 26.27
C ARG A 192 15.43 6.41 24.85
N ASN A 193 16.49 6.78 24.12
CA ASN A 193 16.34 7.28 22.76
C ASN A 193 15.80 6.18 21.83
N ASP A 194 16.37 4.98 21.89
CA ASP A 194 15.94 3.83 21.10
C ASP A 194 14.48 3.45 21.40
N LEU A 195 14.10 3.36 22.68
CA LEU A 195 12.71 3.10 23.09
C LEU A 195 11.76 4.21 22.63
N GLY A 196 12.16 5.47 22.72
CA GLY A 196 11.40 6.61 22.20
C GLY A 196 11.20 6.55 20.68
N HIS A 197 12.24 6.14 19.93
CA HIS A 197 12.13 5.91 18.49
C HIS A 197 11.21 4.73 18.16
N ILE A 198 11.30 3.61 18.90
CA ILE A 198 10.41 2.46 18.72
C ILE A 198 8.96 2.86 18.98
N GLY A 199 8.68 3.63 20.04
CA GLY A 199 7.32 4.11 20.35
C GLY A 199 6.73 4.95 19.22
N LYS A 200 7.50 5.91 18.69
CA LYS A 200 7.08 6.75 17.55
C LYS A 200 6.89 5.96 16.26
N ASN A 201 7.76 4.98 15.98
CA ASN A 201 7.63 4.12 14.81
C ASN A 201 6.39 3.23 14.93
N ALA A 202 6.11 2.68 16.12
CA ALA A 202 4.91 1.89 16.37
C ALA A 202 3.64 2.74 16.17
N GLU A 203 3.61 3.98 16.68
CA GLU A 203 2.51 4.92 16.40
C GLU A 203 2.32 5.17 14.90
N SER A 204 3.41 5.40 14.17
CA SER A 204 3.36 5.61 12.71
C SER A 204 2.83 4.38 11.96
N VAL A 205 3.23 3.17 12.39
CA VAL A 205 2.73 1.90 11.81
C VAL A 205 1.23 1.73 12.11
N SER A 206 0.77 2.08 13.31
CA SER A 206 -0.66 2.02 13.67
C SER A 206 -1.50 2.93 12.77
N VAL A 207 -1.07 4.19 12.58
CA VAL A 207 -1.77 5.14 11.71
C VAL A 207 -1.79 4.65 10.26
N ALA A 208 -0.64 4.21 9.72
CA ALA A 208 -0.57 3.68 8.36
C ALA A 208 -1.45 2.43 8.17
N ALA A 209 -1.56 1.58 9.19
CA ALA A 209 -2.44 0.42 9.16
C ALA A 209 -3.93 0.82 9.13
N GLU A 210 -4.35 1.81 9.93
CA GLU A 210 -5.72 2.33 9.88
C GLU A 210 -6.07 2.92 8.50
N GLU A 211 -5.13 3.68 7.90
CA GLU A 211 -5.29 4.23 6.55
C GLU A 211 -5.39 3.13 5.48
N LEU A 212 -4.60 2.06 5.59
CA LEU A 212 -4.68 0.90 4.70
C LEU A 212 -6.02 0.17 4.82
N THR A 213 -6.54 -0.01 6.03
CA THR A 213 -7.87 -0.62 6.25
C THR A 213 -8.97 0.24 5.62
N ALA A 214 -8.92 1.56 5.81
CA ALA A 214 -9.89 2.47 5.19
C ALA A 214 -9.82 2.41 3.65
N THR A 215 -8.61 2.48 3.09
CA THR A 215 -8.38 2.40 1.64
C THR A 215 -8.85 1.06 1.06
N SER A 216 -8.56 -0.04 1.74
CA SER A 216 -9.00 -1.39 1.33
C SER A 216 -10.52 -1.52 1.33
N THR A 217 -11.20 -0.92 2.32
CA THR A 217 -12.66 -0.92 2.38
C THR A 217 -13.27 -0.17 1.19
N THR A 218 -12.74 1.02 0.86
CA THR A 218 -13.16 1.77 -0.32
C THR A 218 -12.86 1.02 -1.61
N MET A 219 -11.71 0.36 -1.71
CA MET A 219 -11.33 -0.41 -2.90
C MET A 219 -12.24 -1.60 -3.12
N SER A 220 -12.62 -2.34 -2.07
CA SER A 220 -13.63 -3.41 -2.15
C SER A 220 -14.97 -2.89 -2.65
N ALA A 221 -15.46 -1.74 -2.13
CA ALA A 221 -16.73 -1.17 -2.56
C ALA A 221 -16.71 -0.77 -4.06
N ASN A 222 -15.62 -0.12 -4.51
CA ASN A 222 -15.45 0.25 -5.91
C ASN A 222 -15.37 -0.98 -6.83
N ALA A 223 -14.72 -2.05 -6.38
CA ALA A 223 -14.62 -3.30 -7.11
C ALA A 223 -15.97 -4.02 -7.22
N GLU A 224 -16.75 -4.07 -6.14
CA GLU A 224 -18.13 -4.58 -6.17
C GLU A 224 -19.02 -3.79 -7.15
N GLU A 225 -18.92 -2.46 -7.14
CA GLU A 225 -19.65 -1.61 -8.09
C GLU A 225 -19.20 -1.86 -9.54
N THR A 226 -17.89 -2.02 -9.77
CA THR A 226 -17.34 -2.34 -11.09
C THR A 226 -17.85 -3.69 -11.59
N SER A 227 -17.91 -4.71 -10.71
CA SER A 227 -18.45 -6.02 -11.06
C SER A 227 -19.95 -5.96 -11.39
N ALA A 228 -20.73 -5.17 -10.62
CA ALA A 228 -22.15 -4.96 -10.91
C ALA A 228 -22.36 -4.26 -12.26
N GLN A 229 -21.58 -3.22 -12.56
CA GLN A 229 -21.61 -2.51 -13.85
C GLN A 229 -21.19 -3.43 -15.02
N ALA A 230 -20.19 -4.27 -14.80
CA ALA A 230 -19.78 -5.28 -15.77
C ALA A 230 -20.91 -6.27 -16.09
N GLY A 231 -21.68 -6.68 -15.07
CA GLY A 231 -22.88 -7.50 -15.26
C GLY A 231 -23.96 -6.82 -16.11
N VAL A 232 -24.20 -5.52 -15.91
CA VAL A 232 -25.16 -4.74 -16.73
C VAL A 232 -24.70 -4.66 -18.18
N VAL A 233 -23.43 -4.38 -18.43
CA VAL A 233 -22.87 -4.31 -19.78
C VAL A 233 -22.88 -5.68 -20.48
N ALA A 234 -22.64 -6.77 -19.75
CA ALA A 234 -22.74 -8.12 -20.29
C ALA A 234 -24.17 -8.44 -20.76
N ALA A 235 -25.19 -8.13 -19.94
CA ALA A 235 -26.59 -8.33 -20.31
C ALA A 235 -26.99 -7.47 -21.52
N ALA A 236 -26.57 -6.21 -21.57
CA ALA A 236 -26.81 -5.34 -22.72
C ALA A 236 -26.13 -5.87 -24.00
N SER A 237 -24.94 -6.46 -23.88
CA SER A 237 -24.23 -7.05 -25.02
C SER A 237 -24.95 -8.29 -25.56
N GLU A 238 -25.51 -9.13 -24.67
CA GLU A 238 -26.33 -10.29 -25.07
C GLU A 238 -27.62 -9.86 -25.79
N GLU A 239 -28.27 -8.78 -25.33
CA GLU A 239 -29.42 -8.18 -25.99
C GLU A 239 -29.05 -7.65 -27.39
N VAL A 240 -27.95 -6.90 -27.51
CA VAL A 240 -27.45 -6.42 -28.80
C VAL A 240 -27.11 -7.59 -29.72
N GLY A 241 -26.51 -8.67 -29.21
CA GLY A 241 -26.22 -9.88 -29.97
C GLY A 241 -27.49 -10.50 -30.57
N THR A 242 -28.57 -10.55 -29.78
CA THR A 242 -29.89 -11.03 -30.25
C THR A 242 -30.47 -10.11 -31.34
N ASN A 243 -30.33 -8.80 -31.18
CA ASN A 243 -30.77 -7.83 -32.19
C ASN A 243 -29.98 -7.96 -33.49
N VAL A 244 -28.66 -8.13 -33.43
CA VAL A 244 -27.79 -8.36 -34.59
C VAL A 244 -28.20 -9.65 -35.31
N GLN A 245 -28.49 -10.73 -34.58
CA GLN A 245 -29.00 -11.98 -35.17
C GLN A 245 -30.34 -11.78 -35.89
N THR A 246 -31.23 -10.95 -35.33
CA THR A 246 -32.52 -10.63 -35.95
C THR A 246 -32.32 -9.87 -37.27
N VAL A 247 -31.39 -8.91 -37.32
CA VAL A 247 -31.05 -8.18 -38.54
C VAL A 247 -30.37 -9.10 -39.57
N ALA A 248 -29.56 -10.07 -39.12
CA ALA A 248 -28.95 -11.08 -40.00
C ALA A 248 -30.04 -11.88 -40.73
N THR A 249 -30.99 -12.43 -39.99
CA THR A 249 -32.14 -13.15 -40.58
C THR A 249 -32.96 -12.25 -41.51
N GLY A 250 -33.19 -10.98 -41.13
CA GLY A 250 -33.85 -10.01 -42.02
C GLY A 250 -33.09 -9.75 -43.32
N SER A 251 -31.75 -9.78 -43.29
CA SER A 251 -30.90 -9.59 -44.47
C SER A 251 -30.91 -10.81 -45.40
N GLU A 252 -31.01 -12.02 -44.82
CA GLU A 252 -31.19 -13.27 -45.58
C GLU A 252 -32.55 -13.30 -46.29
N GLU A 253 -33.63 -12.95 -45.59
CA GLU A 253 -34.98 -12.84 -46.16
C GLU A 253 -35.07 -11.75 -47.24
N MET A 254 -34.38 -10.61 -47.05
CA MET A 254 -34.27 -9.56 -48.06
C MET A 254 -33.55 -10.08 -49.32
N SER A 255 -32.46 -10.84 -49.15
CA SER A 255 -31.73 -11.44 -50.27
C SER A 255 -32.60 -12.41 -51.07
N ALA A 256 -33.41 -13.22 -50.39
CA ALA A 256 -34.38 -14.11 -51.04
C ALA A 256 -35.43 -13.30 -51.83
N SER A 257 -35.98 -12.25 -51.22
CA SER A 257 -36.97 -11.37 -51.86
C SER A 257 -36.42 -10.65 -53.09
N ILE A 258 -35.18 -10.14 -53.01
CA ILE A 258 -34.47 -9.51 -54.14
C ILE A 258 -34.29 -10.51 -55.29
N SER A 259 -33.93 -11.76 -54.99
CA SER A 259 -33.79 -12.80 -56.01
C SER A 259 -35.13 -13.11 -56.69
N GLU A 260 -36.24 -13.12 -55.95
CA GLU A 260 -37.58 -13.34 -56.50
C GLU A 260 -38.05 -12.17 -57.39
N ILE A 261 -37.80 -10.92 -56.97
CA ILE A 261 -38.10 -9.72 -57.77
C ILE A 261 -37.26 -9.72 -59.05
N SER A 262 -35.98 -10.09 -58.98
CA SER A 262 -35.09 -10.22 -60.16
C SER A 262 -35.66 -11.19 -61.20
N ASN A 263 -36.08 -12.37 -60.73
CA ASN A 263 -36.70 -13.38 -61.59
C ASN A 263 -38.01 -12.89 -62.20
N SER A 264 -38.85 -12.22 -61.40
CA SER A 264 -40.12 -11.66 -61.85
C SER A 264 -39.93 -10.56 -62.91
N ALA A 265 -38.96 -9.67 -62.73
CA ALA A 265 -38.62 -8.62 -63.69
C ALA A 265 -38.11 -9.20 -65.01
N THR A 266 -37.23 -10.21 -64.93
CA THR A 266 -36.73 -10.92 -66.12
C THR A 266 -37.85 -11.64 -66.87
N GLN A 267 -38.77 -12.27 -66.14
CA GLN A 267 -39.93 -12.94 -66.72
C GLN A 267 -40.89 -11.92 -67.38
N ALA A 268 -41.14 -10.78 -66.75
CA ALA A 268 -41.95 -9.70 -67.31
C ALA A 268 -41.35 -9.14 -68.61
N ALA A 269 -40.03 -8.95 -68.67
CA ALA A 269 -39.33 -8.55 -69.88
C ALA A 269 -39.46 -9.59 -71.00
N THR A 270 -39.36 -10.89 -70.66
CA THR A 270 -39.53 -11.99 -71.61
C THR A 270 -40.95 -12.01 -72.21
N ILE A 271 -41.97 -11.93 -71.35
CA ILE A 271 -43.38 -11.89 -71.77
C ILE A 271 -43.67 -10.64 -72.61
N SER A 272 -43.07 -9.50 -72.26
CA SER A 272 -43.22 -8.26 -73.03
C SER A 272 -42.66 -8.40 -74.44
N ASN A 273 -41.47 -9.00 -74.60
CA ASN A 273 -40.90 -9.26 -75.92
C ASN A 273 -41.77 -10.22 -76.75
N GLU A 274 -42.33 -11.27 -76.13
CA GLU A 274 -43.28 -12.16 -76.81
C GLU A 274 -44.55 -11.43 -77.24
N ALA A 275 -45.08 -10.54 -76.40
CA ALA A 275 -46.26 -9.74 -76.72
C ALA A 275 -46.02 -8.75 -77.87
N VAL A 276 -44.81 -8.18 -78.00
CA VAL A 276 -44.41 -7.37 -79.17
C VAL A 276 -44.46 -8.18 -80.46
N GLU A 277 -43.93 -9.40 -80.45
CA GLU A 277 -43.97 -10.35 -81.58
C GLU A 277 -45.43 -10.66 -81.99
N VAL A 278 -46.30 -10.93 -81.01
CA VAL A 278 -47.73 -11.19 -81.26
C VAL A 278 -48.44 -9.97 -81.85
N ALA A 279 -48.17 -8.78 -81.31
CA ALA A 279 -48.74 -7.53 -81.81
C ALA A 279 -48.28 -7.25 -83.26
N HIS A 280 -47.00 -7.47 -83.57
CA HIS A 280 -46.45 -7.32 -84.91
C HIS A 280 -47.16 -8.24 -85.92
N ARG A 281 -47.28 -9.53 -85.60
CA ARG A 281 -47.94 -10.51 -86.47
C ARG A 281 -49.44 -10.23 -86.67
N THR A 282 -50.09 -9.67 -85.65
CA THR A 282 -51.49 -9.24 -85.74
C THR A 282 -51.61 -8.00 -86.63
N ASN A 283 -50.68 -7.04 -86.53
CA ASN A 283 -50.62 -5.87 -87.40
C ASN A 283 -50.45 -6.25 -88.88
N GLU A 284 -49.58 -7.22 -89.18
CA GLU A 284 -49.40 -7.75 -90.54
C GLU A 284 -50.69 -8.37 -91.09
N THR A 285 -51.38 -9.17 -90.27
CA THR A 285 -52.62 -9.85 -90.67
C THR A 285 -53.75 -8.85 -90.95
N ILE A 286 -53.90 -7.83 -90.09
CA ILE A 286 -54.90 -6.77 -90.25
C ILE A 286 -54.55 -5.86 -91.42
N SER A 287 -53.27 -5.52 -91.64
CA SER A 287 -52.84 -4.78 -92.83
C SER A 287 -53.16 -5.53 -94.12
N ALA A 288 -52.93 -6.85 -94.17
CA ALA A 288 -53.30 -7.69 -95.31
C ALA A 288 -54.81 -7.72 -95.56
N LEU A 289 -55.63 -7.71 -94.50
CA LEU A 289 -57.09 -7.57 -94.61
C LEU A 289 -57.50 -6.21 -95.17
N GLY A 290 -56.80 -5.14 -94.79
CA GLY A 290 -57.02 -3.79 -95.31
C GLY A 290 -56.76 -3.70 -96.81
N GLU A 291 -55.64 -4.25 -97.27
CA GLU A 291 -55.31 -4.31 -98.70
C GLU A 291 -56.31 -5.19 -99.47
N SER A 292 -56.66 -6.37 -98.94
CA SER A 292 -57.68 -7.26 -99.55
C SER A 292 -59.04 -6.55 -99.67
N SER A 293 -59.43 -5.77 -98.67
CA SER A 293 -60.67 -5.00 -98.68
C SER A 293 -60.64 -3.86 -99.70
N LYS A 294 -59.47 -3.28 -99.96
CA LYS A 294 -59.26 -2.27 -101.01
C LYS A 294 -59.39 -2.90 -102.40
N GLU A 295 -58.80 -4.07 -102.61
CA GLU A 295 -58.96 -4.84 -103.86
C GLU A 295 -60.44 -5.19 -104.12
N ILE A 296 -61.17 -5.66 -103.10
CA ILE A 296 -62.62 -5.90 -103.20
C ILE A 296 -63.36 -4.62 -103.58
N GLY A 297 -63.01 -3.48 -102.97
CA GLY A 297 -63.60 -2.18 -103.29
C GLY A 297 -63.44 -1.80 -104.77
N GLU A 298 -62.27 -2.04 -105.37
CA GLU A 298 -62.04 -1.82 -106.80
C GLU A 298 -62.85 -2.78 -107.68
N VAL A 299 -62.96 -4.05 -107.30
CA VAL A 299 -63.82 -5.03 -107.99
C VAL A 299 -65.29 -4.58 -107.96
N VAL A 300 -65.79 -4.12 -106.82
CA VAL A 300 -67.17 -3.63 -106.67
C VAL A 300 -67.43 -2.42 -107.55
N LYS A 301 -66.48 -1.48 -107.68
CA LYS A 301 -66.60 -0.34 -108.62
C LYS A 301 -66.72 -0.79 -110.07
N VAL A 302 -65.94 -1.79 -110.48
CA VAL A 302 -66.02 -2.37 -111.83
C VAL A 302 -67.39 -3.02 -112.05
N ILE A 303 -67.90 -3.79 -111.09
CA ILE A 303 -69.24 -4.43 -111.20
C ILE A 303 -70.33 -3.36 -111.28
N THR A 304 -70.24 -2.29 -110.48
CA THR A 304 -71.18 -1.16 -110.52
C THR A 304 -71.19 -0.51 -111.91
N SER A 305 -70.01 -0.28 -112.49
CA SER A 305 -69.87 0.27 -113.84
C SER A 305 -70.46 -0.66 -114.91
N ILE A 306 -70.28 -1.98 -114.77
CA ILE A 306 -70.88 -2.98 -115.65
C ILE A 306 -72.41 -2.97 -115.52
N ALA A 307 -72.95 -2.87 -114.30
CA ALA A 307 -74.39 -2.81 -114.06
C ALA A 307 -75.01 -1.55 -114.69
N GLU A 308 -74.39 -0.39 -114.55
CA GLU A 308 -74.82 0.85 -115.21
C GLU A 308 -74.78 0.73 -116.74
N GLN A 309 -73.71 0.17 -117.29
CA GLN A 309 -73.58 -0.07 -118.73
C GLN A 309 -74.64 -1.07 -119.23
N THR A 310 -74.94 -2.12 -118.46
CA THR A 310 -75.98 -3.11 -118.77
C THR A 310 -77.37 -2.48 -118.73
N ASN A 311 -77.63 -1.60 -117.76
CA ASN A 311 -78.87 -0.83 -117.67
C ASN A 311 -79.06 0.09 -118.90
N LEU A 312 -78.00 0.77 -119.35
CA LEU A 312 -78.02 1.59 -120.57
C LEU A 312 -78.25 0.76 -121.84
N LEU A 313 -77.60 -0.40 -121.95
CA LEU A 313 -77.81 -1.33 -123.08
C LEU A 313 -79.24 -1.86 -123.09
N ALA A 314 -79.77 -2.25 -121.93
CA ALA A 314 -81.14 -2.72 -121.76
C ALA A 314 -82.15 -1.61 -122.10
N LEU A 315 -81.89 -0.37 -121.69
CA LEU A 315 -82.71 0.79 -122.05
C LEU A 315 -82.75 1.01 -123.57
N ASN A 316 -81.59 0.97 -124.24
CA ASN A 316 -81.51 1.08 -125.70
C ASN A 316 -82.28 -0.06 -126.38
N ALA A 317 -82.19 -1.29 -125.85
CA ALA A 317 -82.93 -2.44 -126.35
C ALA A 317 -84.46 -2.27 -126.14
N THR A 318 -84.91 -1.75 -125.00
CA THR A 318 -86.33 -1.43 -124.75
C THR A 318 -86.84 -0.37 -125.72
N ILE A 319 -86.05 0.66 -126.03
CA ILE A 319 -86.39 1.71 -127.01
C ILE A 319 -86.55 1.10 -128.41
N GLU A 320 -85.59 0.29 -128.85
CA GLU A 320 -85.63 -0.31 -130.19
C GLU A 320 -86.75 -1.37 -130.30
N ALA A 321 -87.03 -2.11 -129.22
CA ALA A 321 -88.16 -3.03 -129.14
C ALA A 321 -89.51 -2.30 -129.22
N ALA A 322 -89.64 -1.13 -128.59
CA ALA A 322 -90.83 -0.27 -128.72
C ALA A 322 -90.98 0.27 -130.16
N ARG A 323 -89.86 0.56 -130.83
CA ARG A 323 -89.81 1.01 -132.23
C ARG A 323 -90.27 -0.05 -133.23
N ALA A 324 -90.03 -1.33 -132.93
CA ALA A 324 -90.45 -2.48 -133.74
C ALA A 324 -91.95 -2.84 -133.60
N GLY A 325 -92.72 -2.16 -132.74
CA GLY A 325 -94.16 -2.35 -132.59
C GLY A 325 -94.56 -3.74 -132.05
N GLU A 326 -95.60 -4.36 -132.63
CA GLU A 326 -96.11 -5.69 -132.19
C GLU A 326 -95.04 -6.80 -132.30
N ALA A 327 -94.11 -6.71 -133.26
CA ALA A 327 -93.04 -7.69 -133.45
C ALA A 327 -91.96 -7.64 -132.35
N GLY A 328 -91.84 -6.51 -131.64
CA GLY A 328 -90.84 -6.26 -130.61
C GLY A 328 -91.29 -6.59 -129.18
N LYS A 329 -92.56 -6.97 -128.94
CA LYS A 329 -93.10 -7.20 -127.58
C LYS A 329 -92.30 -8.20 -126.75
N GLY A 330 -91.89 -9.32 -127.34
CA GLY A 330 -91.08 -10.33 -126.64
C GLY A 330 -89.69 -9.81 -126.25
N PHE A 331 -89.05 -9.04 -127.13
CA PHE A 331 -87.77 -8.38 -126.87
C PHE A 331 -87.91 -7.28 -125.80
N ALA A 332 -89.01 -6.53 -125.79
CA ALA A 332 -89.26 -5.49 -124.80
C ALA A 332 -89.39 -6.06 -123.36
N VAL A 333 -90.01 -7.24 -123.21
CA VAL A 333 -90.11 -7.92 -121.89
C VAL A 333 -88.72 -8.33 -121.40
N VAL A 334 -87.91 -8.98 -122.26
CA VAL A 334 -86.54 -9.38 -121.88
C VAL A 334 -85.66 -8.17 -121.58
N ALA A 335 -85.75 -7.11 -122.38
CA ALA A 335 -84.99 -5.88 -122.14
C ALA A 335 -85.37 -5.21 -120.81
N ASN A 336 -86.66 -5.18 -120.44
CA ASN A 336 -87.09 -4.68 -119.14
C ASN A 336 -86.62 -5.58 -117.98
N GLU A 337 -86.63 -6.90 -118.13
CA GLU A 337 -86.11 -7.83 -117.11
C GLU A 337 -84.60 -7.64 -116.89
N VAL A 338 -83.82 -7.51 -117.97
CA VAL A 338 -82.38 -7.21 -117.89
C VAL A 338 -82.13 -5.85 -117.25
N LYS A 339 -82.96 -4.85 -117.56
CA LYS A 339 -82.90 -3.52 -116.96
C LYS A 339 -83.13 -3.57 -115.45
N GLU A 340 -84.16 -4.31 -115.01
CA GLU A 340 -84.46 -4.48 -113.59
C GLU A 340 -83.34 -5.24 -112.86
N LEU A 341 -82.81 -6.31 -113.46
CA LEU A 341 -81.69 -7.07 -112.91
C LEU A 341 -80.41 -6.23 -112.80
N ALA A 342 -80.17 -5.34 -113.77
CA ALA A 342 -79.06 -4.39 -113.75
C ALA A 342 -79.22 -3.36 -112.62
N ASN A 343 -80.43 -2.82 -112.41
CA ASN A 343 -80.72 -1.94 -111.28
C ASN A 343 -80.53 -2.67 -109.93
N GLN A 344 -81.04 -3.90 -109.79
CA GLN A 344 -80.83 -4.70 -108.58
C GLN A 344 -79.34 -4.96 -108.31
N THR A 345 -78.56 -5.21 -109.37
CA THR A 345 -77.09 -5.38 -109.26
C THR A 345 -76.41 -4.08 -108.81
N ALA A 346 -76.82 -2.92 -109.34
CA ALA A 346 -76.31 -1.62 -108.93
C ALA A 346 -76.61 -1.34 -107.45
N THR A 347 -77.84 -1.54 -107.00
CA THR A 347 -78.21 -1.38 -105.58
C THR A 347 -77.43 -2.33 -104.67
N ALA A 348 -77.30 -3.61 -105.04
CA ALA A 348 -76.56 -4.59 -104.26
C ALA A 348 -75.06 -4.25 -104.18
N THR A 349 -74.47 -3.76 -105.27
CA THR A 349 -73.06 -3.32 -105.28
C THR A 349 -72.83 -2.06 -104.45
N GLU A 350 -73.80 -1.13 -104.41
CA GLU A 350 -73.74 0.04 -103.52
C GLU A 350 -73.77 -0.37 -102.04
N GLU A 351 -74.63 -1.32 -101.66
CA GLU A 351 -74.66 -1.88 -100.31
C GLU A 351 -73.34 -2.58 -99.94
N ILE A 352 -72.77 -3.39 -100.85
CA ILE A 352 -71.48 -4.04 -100.66
C ILE A 352 -70.37 -2.99 -100.54
N SER A 353 -70.39 -1.93 -101.34
CA SER A 353 -69.43 -0.84 -101.26
C SER A 353 -69.43 -0.18 -99.88
N GLY A 354 -70.61 0.13 -99.32
CA GLY A 354 -70.73 0.65 -97.96
C GLY A 354 -70.21 -0.30 -96.88
N LYS A 355 -70.43 -1.62 -97.04
CA LYS A 355 -69.87 -2.65 -96.14
C LYS A 355 -68.35 -2.73 -96.22
N VAL A 356 -67.78 -2.71 -97.43
CA VAL A 356 -66.33 -2.71 -97.66
C VAL A 356 -65.68 -1.45 -97.08
N GLN A 357 -66.31 -0.29 -97.24
CA GLN A 357 -65.83 0.97 -96.66
C GLN A 357 -65.83 0.93 -95.12
N THR A 358 -66.84 0.29 -94.53
CA THR A 358 -66.89 0.05 -93.07
C THR A 358 -65.75 -0.86 -92.64
N ILE A 359 -65.50 -1.96 -93.36
CA ILE A 359 -64.38 -2.88 -93.08
C ILE A 359 -63.05 -2.13 -93.15
N GLN A 360 -62.81 -1.32 -94.19
CA GLN A 360 -61.59 -0.52 -94.32
C GLN A 360 -61.38 0.41 -93.11
N LEU A 361 -62.44 1.14 -92.72
CA LEU A 361 -62.39 2.03 -91.55
C LEU A 361 -62.08 1.26 -90.25
N ASP A 362 -62.75 0.12 -90.03
CA ASP A 362 -62.53 -0.72 -88.85
C ASP A 362 -61.13 -1.32 -88.83
N THR A 363 -60.58 -1.66 -90.00
CA THR A 363 -59.22 -2.17 -90.15
C THR A 363 -58.19 -1.09 -89.80
N ASP A 364 -58.36 0.14 -90.30
CA ASP A 364 -57.51 1.28 -89.95
C ASP A 364 -57.57 1.61 -88.44
N ASN A 365 -58.76 1.51 -87.84
CA ASN A 365 -58.93 1.64 -86.39
C ASN A 365 -58.16 0.56 -85.62
N ALA A 366 -58.23 -0.69 -86.08
CA ALA A 366 -57.53 -1.80 -85.46
C ALA A 366 -56.00 -1.65 -85.56
N VAL A 367 -55.46 -1.22 -86.70
CA VAL A 367 -54.02 -0.95 -86.86
C VAL A 367 -53.54 0.08 -85.83
N ARG A 368 -54.24 1.21 -85.70
CA ARG A 368 -53.89 2.24 -84.71
C ARG A 368 -53.94 1.73 -83.27
N ALA A 369 -54.94 0.91 -82.93
CA ALA A 369 -55.03 0.30 -81.61
C ALA A 369 -53.86 -0.68 -81.34
N ILE A 370 -53.42 -1.44 -82.35
CA ILE A 370 -52.28 -2.35 -82.23
C ILE A 370 -50.96 -1.57 -82.06
N GLU A 371 -50.78 -0.44 -82.75
CA GLU A 371 -49.64 0.45 -82.56
C GLU A 371 -49.59 1.02 -81.13
N GLU A 372 -50.73 1.47 -80.59
CA GLU A 372 -50.84 1.92 -79.20
C GLU A 372 -50.48 0.81 -78.20
N ILE A 373 -50.99 -0.40 -78.41
CA ILE A 373 -50.66 -1.58 -77.59
C ILE A 373 -49.15 -1.87 -77.63
N SER A 374 -48.54 -1.84 -78.82
CA SER A 374 -47.10 -2.07 -78.99
C SER A 374 -46.27 -1.03 -78.23
N ASN A 375 -46.69 0.24 -78.26
CA ASN A 375 -46.04 1.31 -77.49
C ASN A 375 -46.15 1.09 -75.98
N VAL A 376 -47.29 0.60 -75.49
CA VAL A 376 -47.47 0.27 -74.06
C VAL A 376 -46.58 -0.91 -73.65
N ILE A 377 -46.49 -1.95 -74.48
CA ILE A 377 -45.64 -3.12 -74.20
C ILE A 377 -44.16 -2.73 -74.14
N ASN A 378 -43.69 -1.88 -75.06
CA ASN A 378 -42.32 -1.37 -75.01
C ASN A 378 -42.02 -0.61 -73.72
N LYS A 379 -42.96 0.21 -73.22
CA LYS A 379 -42.81 0.88 -71.92
C LYS A 379 -42.73 -0.12 -70.76
N ILE A 380 -43.47 -1.23 -70.81
CA ILE A 380 -43.39 -2.29 -69.79
C ILE A 380 -41.99 -2.94 -69.81
N ASN A 381 -41.43 -3.18 -70.99
CA ASN A 381 -40.07 -3.71 -71.13
C ASN A 381 -39.02 -2.74 -70.54
N ASP A 382 -39.12 -1.45 -70.83
CA ASP A 382 -38.22 -0.42 -70.26
C ASP A 382 -38.32 -0.34 -68.73
N ILE A 383 -39.53 -0.42 -68.17
CA ILE A 383 -39.75 -0.46 -66.73
C ILE A 383 -39.13 -1.73 -66.13
N SER A 384 -39.29 -2.88 -66.78
CA SER A 384 -38.71 -4.15 -66.32
C SER A 384 -37.18 -4.09 -66.29
N SER A 385 -36.56 -3.47 -67.30
CA SER A 385 -35.11 -3.21 -67.31
C SER A 385 -34.67 -2.28 -66.17
N THR A 386 -35.46 -1.24 -65.88
CA THR A 386 -35.18 -0.32 -64.78
C THR A 386 -35.29 -1.02 -63.41
N ILE A 387 -36.29 -1.88 -63.24
CA ILE A 387 -36.43 -2.70 -62.03
C ILE A 387 -35.22 -3.62 -61.87
N ALA A 388 -34.75 -4.28 -62.95
CA ALA A 388 -33.58 -5.15 -62.89
C ALA A 388 -32.33 -4.40 -62.40
N SER A 389 -32.07 -3.19 -62.92
CA SER A 389 -30.95 -2.36 -62.44
C SER A 389 -31.10 -1.94 -60.98
N ALA A 390 -32.31 -1.58 -60.53
CA ALA A 390 -32.56 -1.24 -59.12
C ALA A 390 -32.36 -2.46 -58.19
N VAL A 391 -32.73 -3.65 -58.66
CA VAL A 391 -32.55 -4.92 -57.93
C VAL A 391 -31.06 -5.27 -57.80
N GLU A 392 -30.23 -5.01 -58.81
CA GLU A 392 -28.78 -5.17 -58.70
C GLU A 392 -28.18 -4.26 -57.62
N GLU A 393 -28.62 -3.01 -57.53
CA GLU A 393 -28.20 -2.06 -56.48
C GLU A 393 -28.67 -2.48 -55.08
N GLN A 394 -29.92 -2.96 -54.96
CA GLN A 394 -30.43 -3.53 -53.71
C GLN A 394 -29.66 -4.77 -53.27
N SER A 395 -29.25 -5.63 -54.20
CA SER A 395 -28.43 -6.81 -53.91
C SER A 395 -27.06 -6.41 -53.36
N ALA A 396 -26.40 -5.42 -53.96
CA ALA A 396 -25.13 -4.89 -53.46
C ALA A 396 -25.28 -4.32 -52.03
N THR A 397 -26.32 -3.53 -51.79
CA THR A 397 -26.61 -2.93 -50.48
C THR A 397 -26.89 -3.98 -49.41
N THR A 398 -27.63 -5.04 -49.76
CA THR A 398 -27.98 -6.12 -48.83
C THR A 398 -26.74 -6.97 -48.48
N ASN A 399 -25.84 -7.19 -49.44
CA ASN A 399 -24.56 -7.87 -49.17
C ASN A 399 -23.66 -7.07 -48.21
N GLU A 400 -23.57 -5.75 -48.40
CA GLU A 400 -22.85 -4.87 -47.47
C GLU A 400 -23.51 -4.86 -46.08
N MET A 401 -24.84 -4.90 -46.01
CA MET A 401 -25.57 -5.02 -44.74
C MET A 401 -25.21 -6.33 -44.02
N SER A 402 -25.24 -7.47 -44.71
CA SER A 402 -24.85 -8.78 -44.16
C SER A 402 -23.40 -8.77 -43.64
N ARG A 403 -22.49 -8.11 -44.36
CA ARG A 403 -21.10 -7.96 -43.91
C ARG A 403 -20.99 -7.11 -42.65
N ASN A 404 -21.66 -5.94 -42.60
CA ASN A 404 -21.68 -5.07 -41.43
C ASN A 404 -22.30 -5.75 -40.20
N VAL A 405 -23.34 -6.56 -40.40
CA VAL A 405 -23.98 -7.36 -39.36
C VAL A 405 -23.00 -8.40 -38.80
N SER A 406 -22.22 -9.07 -39.65
CA SER A 406 -21.19 -10.02 -39.21
C SER A 406 -20.07 -9.34 -38.42
N GLU A 407 -19.61 -8.17 -38.85
CA GLU A 407 -18.61 -7.38 -38.11
C GLU A 407 -19.17 -6.89 -36.76
N ALA A 408 -20.43 -6.43 -36.73
CA ALA A 408 -21.11 -6.05 -35.49
C ALA A 408 -21.26 -7.24 -34.52
N ALA A 409 -21.62 -8.43 -35.02
CA ALA A 409 -21.72 -9.64 -34.21
C ALA A 409 -20.38 -10.00 -33.57
N LYS A 410 -19.28 -9.89 -34.33
CA LYS A 410 -17.92 -10.09 -33.82
C LYS A 410 -17.59 -9.06 -32.72
N GLY A 411 -17.89 -7.79 -32.95
CA GLY A 411 -17.65 -6.72 -31.98
C GLY A 411 -18.42 -6.93 -30.68
N VAL A 412 -19.68 -7.39 -30.74
CA VAL A 412 -20.47 -7.76 -29.56
C VAL A 412 -19.81 -8.91 -28.79
N GLY A 413 -19.31 -9.93 -29.49
CA GLY A 413 -18.57 -11.04 -28.88
C GLY A 413 -17.31 -10.58 -28.14
N GLU A 414 -16.53 -9.69 -28.76
CA GLU A 414 -15.32 -9.11 -28.14
C GLU A 414 -15.66 -8.26 -26.91
N ILE A 415 -16.77 -7.50 -26.93
CA ILE A 415 -17.25 -6.74 -25.76
C ILE A 415 -17.62 -7.69 -24.62
N ALA A 416 -18.34 -8.78 -24.92
CA ALA A 416 -18.74 -9.78 -23.93
C ALA A 416 -17.53 -10.49 -23.29
N GLU A 417 -16.48 -10.78 -24.06
CA GLU A 417 -15.23 -11.34 -23.54
C GLU A 417 -14.49 -10.34 -22.64
N ASN A 418 -14.32 -9.10 -23.12
CA ASN A 418 -13.63 -8.05 -22.35
C ASN A 418 -14.34 -7.74 -21.03
N ILE A 419 -15.68 -7.70 -21.02
CA ILE A 419 -16.44 -7.39 -19.81
C ILE A 419 -16.40 -8.53 -18.78
N SER A 420 -16.31 -9.77 -19.25
CA SER A 420 -16.04 -10.93 -18.39
C SER A 420 -14.67 -10.82 -17.71
N GLY A 421 -13.65 -10.37 -18.46
CA GLY A 421 -12.32 -10.05 -17.92
C GLY A 421 -12.36 -8.94 -16.86
N VAL A 422 -13.08 -7.85 -17.11
CA VAL A 422 -13.26 -6.75 -16.15
C VAL A 422 -13.96 -7.24 -14.87
N SER A 423 -15.01 -8.05 -14.99
CA SER A 423 -15.70 -8.61 -13.82
C SER A 423 -14.78 -9.51 -12.99
N THR A 424 -13.96 -10.33 -13.65
CA THR A 424 -12.97 -11.19 -12.98
C THR A 424 -11.92 -10.36 -12.24
N ALA A 425 -11.36 -9.33 -12.89
CA ALA A 425 -10.37 -8.43 -12.28
C ALA A 425 -10.96 -7.66 -11.07
N ALA A 426 -12.24 -7.30 -11.14
CA ALA A 426 -12.93 -6.68 -10.02
C ALA A 426 -13.06 -7.65 -8.83
N ILE A 427 -13.44 -8.91 -9.06
CA ILE A 427 -13.49 -9.95 -8.01
C ILE A 427 -12.11 -10.16 -7.37
N GLU A 428 -11.05 -10.24 -8.17
CA GLU A 428 -9.67 -10.36 -7.68
C GLU A 428 -9.26 -9.13 -6.84
N THR A 429 -9.70 -7.93 -7.25
CA THR A 429 -9.46 -6.69 -6.50
C THR A 429 -10.17 -6.69 -5.15
N THR A 430 -11.41 -7.17 -5.07
CA THR A 430 -12.14 -7.34 -3.80
C THR A 430 -11.40 -8.33 -2.89
N GLN A 431 -10.93 -9.46 -3.43
CA GLN A 431 -10.16 -10.43 -2.66
C GLN A 431 -8.83 -9.84 -2.14
N GLY A 432 -8.07 -9.16 -2.99
CA GLY A 432 -6.81 -8.51 -2.61
C GLY A 432 -7.00 -7.39 -1.58
N SER A 433 -8.11 -6.66 -1.67
CA SER A 433 -8.49 -5.64 -0.70
C SER A 433 -8.83 -6.26 0.66
N SER A 434 -9.55 -7.39 0.68
CA SER A 434 -9.81 -8.15 1.91
C SER A 434 -8.50 -8.60 2.58
N GLN A 435 -7.57 -9.17 1.81
CA GLN A 435 -6.26 -9.60 2.31
C GLN A 435 -5.42 -8.43 2.84
N THR A 436 -5.46 -7.29 2.14
CA THR A 436 -4.76 -6.07 2.57
C THR A 436 -5.34 -5.54 3.89
N SER A 437 -6.67 -5.56 4.04
CA SER A 437 -7.33 -5.17 5.29
C SER A 437 -6.97 -6.10 6.45
N GLU A 438 -6.87 -7.41 6.22
CA GLU A 438 -6.43 -8.37 7.24
C GLU A 438 -4.99 -8.10 7.68
N ALA A 439 -4.06 -7.94 6.72
CA ALA A 439 -2.66 -7.62 7.03
C ALA A 439 -2.52 -6.27 7.75
N ALA A 440 -3.31 -5.27 7.38
CA ALA A 440 -3.34 -3.98 8.06
C ALA A 440 -3.81 -4.12 9.51
N ASN A 441 -4.86 -4.90 9.77
CA ASN A 441 -5.31 -5.18 11.14
C ASN A 441 -4.24 -5.89 11.99
N GLU A 442 -3.47 -6.80 11.40
CA GLU A 442 -2.33 -7.44 12.07
C GLU A 442 -1.21 -6.43 12.41
N LEU A 443 -0.89 -5.51 11.48
CA LEU A 443 0.09 -4.46 11.71
C LEU A 443 -0.35 -3.50 12.82
N ALA A 444 -1.63 -3.10 12.84
CA ALA A 444 -2.19 -2.25 13.90
C ALA A 444 -2.09 -2.93 15.27
N LYS A 445 -2.35 -4.24 15.33
CA LYS A 445 -2.18 -5.02 16.55
C LYS A 445 -0.72 -5.08 16.99
N LEU A 446 0.21 -5.36 16.08
CA LEU A 446 1.64 -5.41 16.38
C LEU A 446 2.17 -4.05 16.86
N ALA A 447 1.72 -2.96 16.25
CA ALA A 447 2.02 -1.60 16.68
C ALA A 447 1.51 -1.33 18.11
N THR A 448 0.27 -1.72 18.40
CA THR A 448 -0.32 -1.61 19.74
C THR A 448 0.48 -2.43 20.77
N ASP A 449 0.88 -3.65 20.43
CA ASP A 449 1.69 -4.51 21.30
C ASP A 449 3.07 -3.89 21.56
N LEU A 450 3.72 -3.32 20.52
CA LEU A 450 4.99 -2.60 20.65
C LEU A 450 4.86 -1.36 21.52
N GLN A 451 3.81 -0.56 21.34
CA GLN A 451 3.51 0.58 22.20
C GLN A 451 3.29 0.14 23.65
N GLY A 452 2.58 -0.97 23.87
CA GLY A 452 2.40 -1.56 25.20
C GLY A 452 3.71 -2.03 25.83
N LEU A 453 4.62 -2.60 25.06
CA LEU A 453 5.96 -3.01 25.52
C LEU A 453 6.85 -1.80 25.86
N VAL A 454 6.87 -0.76 25.00
CA VAL A 454 7.60 0.48 25.26
C VAL A 454 7.00 1.22 26.46
N GLY A 455 5.68 1.25 26.59
CA GLY A 455 4.96 1.91 27.69
C GLY A 455 5.20 1.29 29.08
N LYS A 456 5.82 0.10 29.17
CA LYS A 456 6.33 -0.45 30.44
C LYS A 456 7.52 0.35 30.99
N PHE A 457 8.21 1.08 30.13
CA PHE A 457 9.33 1.92 30.50
C PHE A 457 8.88 3.37 30.62
N LYS A 458 9.23 4.02 31.74
CA LYS A 458 9.22 5.48 31.84
C LYS A 458 10.53 5.99 31.26
N ILE A 459 10.44 6.73 30.16
CA ILE A 459 11.57 7.24 29.39
C ILE A 459 11.62 8.76 29.41
#